data_AF-A0AAP0J367-F1
#
_entry.id   AF-A0AAP0J367-F1
#
_cell.length_a   1.000
_cell.length_b   1.000
_cell.length_c   1.000
_cell.angle_alpha   90.00
_cell.angle_beta   90.00
_cell.angle_gamma   90.00
#
_symmetry.space_group_name_H-M   'P 1'
#
loop_
_entity.id
_entity.type
_entity.pdbx_description
1 polymer ?
#
loop_
_entity_poly.entity_id
_entity_poly.type
_entity_poly.pdbx_seq_one_letter_code
_entity_poly.pdbx_strand_id
1 'polypeptide(L)' 'MSGNNQSPSPLPWKIRLGLSILSTVTDLAKRSDGSLNRSIVRLVNFTVKANPAKPVKGVISTDITGDSARDLWFR' A
#
# COMPACT_ATOMS: atom_id res chain seq x y z
N MET A 1 41.69 -0.88 13.65
CA MET A 1 40.48 -0.45 12.89
C MET A 1 39.26 -0.95 13.64
N SER A 2 38.65 -0.13 14.50
CA SER A 2 37.47 -0.51 15.28
C SER A 2 36.21 -0.10 14.49
N GLY A 3 35.53 -1.08 13.88
CA GLY A 3 34.28 -0.84 13.17
C GLY A 3 33.16 -0.50 14.15
N ASN A 4 32.49 0.64 13.94
CA ASN A 4 31.28 1.00 14.67
C ASN A 4 30.15 0.02 14.31
N ASN A 5 29.89 -0.95 15.18
CA ASN A 5 28.68 -1.77 15.13
C ASN A 5 27.50 -0.95 15.68
N GLN A 6 26.93 -0.07 14.86
CA GLN A 6 25.64 0.54 15.16
C GLN A 6 24.53 -0.46 14.80
N SER A 7 23.92 -1.07 15.82
CA SER A 7 22.69 -1.84 15.63
C SER A 7 21.57 -0.89 15.15
N PRO A 8 20.81 -1.24 14.11
CA PRO A 8 19.74 -0.38 13.62
C PRO A 8 18.74 -0.08 14.74
N SER A 9 18.37 1.20 14.87
CA SER A 9 17.39 1.63 15.86
C SER A 9 16.07 0.87 15.66
N PRO A 10 15.46 0.35 16.74
CA PRO A 10 14.22 -0.39 16.65
C PRO A 10 13.11 0.47 16.02
N LEU A 11 12.37 -0.10 15.06
CA LEU A 11 11.21 0.56 14.46
C LEU A 11 10.23 1.02 15.55
N PRO A 12 9.64 2.23 15.43
CA PRO A 12 8.59 2.69 16.33
C PRO A 12 7.47 1.65 16.45
N TRP A 13 6.91 1.47 17.64
CA TRP A 13 5.92 0.41 17.90
C TRP A 13 4.70 0.45 16.97
N LYS A 14 4.26 1.64 16.54
CA LYS A 14 3.16 1.81 15.58
C LYS A 14 3.48 1.19 14.22
N ILE A 15 4.71 1.35 13.75
CA ILE A 15 5.18 0.76 12.50
C ILE A 15 5.26 -0.76 12.65
N ARG A 16 5.75 -1.27 13.78
CA ARG A 16 5.77 -2.71 14.07
C ARG A 16 4.37 -3.31 14.03
N LEU A 17 3.41 -2.65 14.68
CA LEU A 17 2.02 -3.09 14.68
C LEU A 17 1.43 -3.08 13.27
N GLY A 18 1.62 -1.98 12.52
CA GLY A 18 1.16 -1.88 11.14
C GLY A 18 1.73 -2.96 10.23
N LEU A 19 3.04 -3.24 10.33
CA LEU A 19 3.69 -4.31 9.59
C LEU A 19 3.17 -5.70 9.99
N SER A 20 2.96 -5.93 11.29
CA SER A 20 2.40 -7.20 11.78
C SER A 20 1.00 -7.45 11.21
N ILE A 21 0.15 -6.42 11.19
CA ILE A 21 -1.20 -6.50 10.60
C ILE A 21 -1.09 -6.75 9.09
N LEU A 22 -0.25 -6.00 8.38
CA LEU A 22 -0.07 -6.14 6.93
C LEU A 22 0.43 -7.53 6.55
N SER A 23 1.41 -8.08 7.28
CA SER A 23 1.91 -9.44 7.07
C SER A 23 0.79 -10.45 7.24
N THR A 24 0.07 -10.37 8.36
CA THR A 24 -1.03 -11.29 8.67
C THR A 24 -2.11 -11.25 7.60
N VAL A 25 -2.53 -10.06 7.17
CA VAL A 25 -3.54 -9.89 6.11
C VAL A 25 -3.04 -10.45 4.78
N THR A 26 -1.77 -10.19 4.44
CA THR A 26 -1.17 -10.68 3.19
C THR A 26 -1.07 -12.20 3.19
N ASP A 27 -0.69 -12.80 4.32
CA ASP A 27 -0.61 -14.24 4.47
C ASP A 27 -1.99 -14.90 4.42
N LEU A 28 -3.03 -14.27 4.99
CA LEU A 28 -4.42 -14.73 4.85
C LEU A 28 -4.97 -14.57 3.43
N ALA A 29 -4.52 -13.53 2.70
CA ALA A 29 -4.93 -13.30 1.32
C ALA A 29 -4.27 -14.31 0.37
N LYS A 30 -3.03 -14.74 0.64
CA LYS A 30 -2.32 -15.76 -0.15
C LYS A 30 -2.83 -17.16 0.18
N ARG A 31 -3.03 -17.98 -0.84
CA ARG A 31 -3.27 -19.43 -0.69
C ARG A 31 -2.05 -20.21 -1.14
N SER A 32 -1.90 -21.43 -0.63
CA SER A 32 -0.78 -22.33 -0.95
C SER A 32 -0.73 -22.75 -2.43
N ASP A 33 -1.85 -22.66 -3.14
CA ASP A 33 -1.96 -22.93 -4.58
C ASP A 33 -1.52 -21.75 -5.47
N GLY A 34 -1.05 -20.65 -4.87
CA GLY A 34 -0.65 -19.44 -5.59
C GLY A 34 -1.81 -18.50 -5.94
N SER A 35 -3.06 -18.86 -5.59
CA SER A 35 -4.21 -17.96 -5.76
C SER A 35 -4.29 -16.92 -4.64
N LEU A 36 -5.00 -15.81 -4.92
CA LEU A 36 -5.29 -14.77 -3.93
C LEU A 36 -6.78 -14.73 -3.60
N ASN A 37 -7.09 -14.65 -2.30
CA ASN A 37 -8.43 -14.36 -1.84
C ASN A 37 -8.76 -12.87 -2.06
N ARG A 38 -9.38 -12.59 -3.21
CA ARG A 38 -9.75 -11.23 -3.64
C ARG A 38 -10.70 -10.53 -2.70
N SER A 39 -11.50 -11.25 -1.92
CA SER A 39 -12.42 -10.65 -0.94
C SER A 39 -11.65 -10.02 0.22
N ILE A 40 -10.61 -10.68 0.71
CA ILE A 40 -9.73 -10.12 1.76
C ILE A 40 -8.99 -8.91 1.19
N VAL A 41 -8.40 -9.03 0.00
CA VAL A 41 -7.70 -7.91 -0.66
C VAL A 41 -8.63 -6.72 -0.84
N ARG A 42 -9.88 -6.94 -1.29
CA ARG A 42 -10.88 -5.87 -1.46
C ARG A 42 -11.29 -5.22 -0.14
N LEU A 43 -11.41 -6.00 0.93
CA LEU A 43 -11.79 -5.50 2.26
C LEU A 43 -10.74 -4.53 2.82
N VAL A 44 -9.46 -4.78 2.55
CA VAL A 44 -8.33 -3.96 3.05
C VAL A 44 -7.82 -2.94 2.03
N ASN A 45 -8.43 -2.87 0.84
CA ASN A 45 -8.06 -1.93 -0.20
C ASN A 45 -8.64 -0.54 0.07
N PHE A 46 -8.00 0.19 0.99
CA PHE A 46 -8.39 1.56 1.32
C PHE A 46 -7.93 2.53 0.23
N THR A 47 -8.86 2.92 -0.65
CA THR A 47 -8.60 3.86 -1.74
C THR A 47 -9.24 5.23 -1.47
N VAL A 48 -8.60 6.29 -1.95
CA VAL A 48 -9.15 7.66 -1.96
C VAL A 48 -9.34 8.10 -3.41
N LYS A 49 -10.35 8.94 -3.69
CA LYS A 49 -10.59 9.51 -5.02
C LYS A 49 -9.56 10.60 -5.34
N ALA A 50 -9.27 10.79 -6.64
CA ALA A 50 -8.51 11.95 -7.11
C ALA A 50 -9.20 13.25 -6.69
N ASN A 51 -8.41 14.30 -6.43
CA ASN A 51 -8.92 15.60 -6.00
C ASN A 51 -8.41 16.69 -6.95
N PRO A 52 -9.13 16.94 -8.07
CA PRO A 52 -8.72 17.88 -9.11
C PRO A 52 -8.90 19.35 -8.71
N ALA A 53 -9.83 19.64 -7.79
CA ALA A 53 -10.35 20.98 -7.59
C ALA A 53 -9.67 21.75 -6.45
N LYS A 54 -9.31 21.07 -5.36
CA LYS A 54 -8.77 21.72 -4.16
C LYS A 54 -7.43 21.11 -3.76
N PRO A 55 -6.30 21.83 -3.89
CA PRO A 55 -5.02 21.32 -3.47
C PRO A 55 -5.01 20.90 -1.99
N VAL A 56 -4.45 19.73 -1.69
CA VAL A 56 -4.16 19.29 -0.31
C VAL A 56 -2.66 19.36 -0.13
N LYS A 57 -2.21 20.23 0.78
CA LYS A 57 -0.76 20.53 0.96
C LYS A 57 -0.07 20.92 -0.36
N GLY A 58 -0.77 21.64 -1.23
CA GLY A 58 -0.25 22.10 -2.54
C GLY A 58 -0.30 21.06 -3.66
N VAL A 59 -0.80 19.84 -3.41
CA VAL A 59 -0.87 18.77 -4.41
C VAL A 59 -2.30 18.59 -4.92
N ILE A 60 -2.45 18.50 -6.24
CA ILE A 60 -3.68 18.13 -6.97
C ILE A 60 -3.44 16.75 -7.60
N SER A 61 -4.47 15.91 -7.64
CA SER A 61 -4.43 14.61 -8.34
C SER A 61 -5.60 14.48 -9.31
N THR A 62 -5.37 13.85 -10.45
CA THR A 62 -6.35 13.66 -11.53
C THR A 62 -6.23 12.26 -12.10
N ASP A 63 -7.35 11.63 -12.44
CA ASP A 63 -7.36 10.33 -13.13
C ASP A 63 -7.41 10.54 -14.65
N ILE A 64 -6.49 9.91 -15.39
CA ILE A 64 -6.39 10.00 -16.85
C ILE A 64 -6.52 8.59 -17.43
N THR A 65 -7.56 8.33 -18.22
CA THR A 65 -7.73 7.05 -18.94
C THR A 65 -6.75 6.99 -20.11
N GLY A 66 -5.85 6.00 -20.10
CA GLY A 66 -4.91 5.77 -21.19
C GLY A 66 -5.37 4.72 -22.21
N ASP A 67 -6.17 3.74 -21.79
CA ASP A 67 -6.76 2.73 -22.67
C ASP A 67 -8.16 2.33 -22.14
N SER A 68 -9.20 2.85 -22.80
CA SER A 68 -10.60 2.59 -22.45
C SER A 68 -11.03 1.16 -22.74
N ALA A 69 -10.40 0.46 -23.69
CA ALA A 69 -10.77 -0.92 -24.01
C ALA A 69 -10.37 -1.89 -22.89
N ARG A 70 -9.44 -1.49 -22.03
CA ARG A 70 -8.91 -2.29 -20.91
C ARG A 70 -9.21 -1.70 -19.53
N ASP A 71 -10.03 -0.64 -19.46
CA ASP A 71 -10.30 0.11 -18.23
C ASP A 71 -9.01 0.57 -17.50
N LEU A 72 -8.00 1.00 -18.29
CA LEU A 72 -6.70 1.39 -17.78
C LEU A 72 -6.60 2.90 -17.60
N TRP A 73 -6.25 3.33 -16.39
CA TRP A 73 -6.09 4.73 -16.02
C TRP A 73 -4.83 4.95 -15.19
N PHE A 74 -4.35 6.19 -15.20
CA PHE A 74 -3.20 6.69 -14.45
C PHE A 74 -3.64 7.80 -13.49
N ARG A 75 -2.94 7.92 -12.36
CA ARG A 75 -3.12 8.99 -11.37
C ARG A 75 -1.77 9.52 -10.92
#